data_AF-A0A6J1SA35-F1
#
_entry.id   AF-A0A6J1SA35-F1
#
_cell.length_a   1.000
_cell.length_b   1.000
_cell.length_c   1.000
_cell.angle_alpha   90.00
_cell.angle_beta   90.00
_cell.angle_gamma   90.00
#
_symmetry.space_group_name_H-M   'P 1'
#
loop_
_entity.id
_entity.type
_entity.pdbx_description
1 polymer ?
#
loop_
_entity_poly.entity_id
_entity_poly.type
_entity_poly.pdbx_seq_one_letter_code
_entity_poly.pdbx_strand_id
1 'polypeptide(L)'
;MRMIEQGINFYTSVNVVFFVTAAITSVLFLKLSTSWGDTFSLWLTLERFVTAVNGHPARLVSRMKVMTVVVLLLAALEHTLSIATSLSSVSVCYDRGGLPLLVEGYFMAKYRKTFTIISYSLWRGILLFALQVITTFIWNFADLFVILVSMGLAAHFRQLNAALSQARGKIRHEGFWRTRRESYNALAVLTRAINDYVGPVVLISYASNLYFTCLQLLIVTKRKSTTNSLYNFYFFFSLLYLIVRTVIISLQAADVYLESQKPRPVLFSVPSPSFCREVQRFLLQVNTDNVALTGCDFFSVTRSFMLTVAGTIITYIVILVQFDSNATGDDTPHPNRTVSCTCTDLKIYNC
;
A
#
# COMPACT_ATOMS: atom_id res chain seq x y z
N MET A 1 9.92 22.21 20.43
CA MET A 1 9.33 23.56 20.59
C MET A 1 9.10 24.33 19.30
N ARG A 2 10.02 24.33 18.30
CA ARG A 2 9.81 25.02 16.99
C ARG A 2 8.63 24.56 16.10
N MET A 3 8.04 23.39 16.33
CA MET A 3 6.86 22.94 15.55
C MET A 3 5.56 23.68 15.92
N ILE A 4 5.49 24.27 17.11
CA ILE A 4 4.31 25.01 17.58
C ILE A 4 4.38 26.48 17.10
N GLU A 5 5.59 27.03 16.95
CA GLU A 5 5.79 28.45 16.59
C GLU A 5 5.72 28.75 15.08
N GLN A 6 5.96 27.77 14.20
CA GLN A 6 5.97 27.98 12.74
C GLN A 6 4.78 27.35 12.00
N GLY A 7 3.86 26.70 12.73
CA GLY A 7 2.82 25.86 12.13
C GLY A 7 3.37 24.60 11.44
N ILE A 8 2.50 23.64 11.15
CA ILE A 8 2.88 22.46 10.36
C ILE A 8 3.03 22.88 8.90
N ASN A 9 4.25 23.25 8.50
CA ASN A 9 4.54 23.51 7.10
C ASN A 9 4.47 22.19 6.29
N PHE A 10 3.97 22.26 5.05
CA PHE A 10 3.63 21.10 4.18
C PHE A 10 4.78 20.11 3.99
N TYR A 11 6.03 20.58 3.91
CA TYR A 11 7.22 19.71 3.81
C TYR A 11 7.63 19.07 5.13
N THR A 12 7.18 19.61 6.26
CA THR A 12 7.45 19.09 7.61
C THR A 12 6.52 17.94 7.95
N SER A 13 5.29 17.95 7.42
CA SER A 13 4.32 16.87 7.68
C SER A 13 4.75 15.55 7.04
N VAL A 14 5.48 15.56 5.92
CA VAL A 14 5.92 14.35 5.21
C VAL A 14 6.70 13.40 6.12
N ASN A 15 7.75 13.90 6.77
CA ASN A 15 8.58 13.07 7.67
C ASN A 15 7.78 12.61 8.89
N VAL A 16 6.94 13.48 9.46
CA VAL A 16 6.11 13.14 10.62
C VAL A 16 5.13 12.03 10.27
N VAL A 17 4.37 12.19 9.18
CA VAL A 17 3.41 11.18 8.72
C VAL A 17 4.14 9.89 8.41
N PHE A 18 5.27 9.93 7.70
CA PHE A 18 6.06 8.74 7.37
C PHE A 18 6.50 7.92 8.59
N PHE A 19 7.08 8.57 9.61
CA PHE A 19 7.52 7.86 10.81
C PHE A 19 6.36 7.43 11.71
N VAL A 20 5.31 8.25 11.82
CA VAL A 20 4.12 7.92 12.62
C VAL A 20 3.36 6.73 12.02
N THR A 21 3.10 6.72 10.71
CA THR A 21 2.42 5.60 10.05
C THR A 21 3.23 4.32 10.16
N ALA A 22 4.55 4.41 10.09
CA ALA A 22 5.44 3.27 10.27
C ALA A 22 5.46 2.75 11.71
N ALA A 23 5.48 3.64 12.70
CA ALA A 23 5.40 3.25 14.10
C ALA A 23 4.07 2.53 14.39
N ILE A 24 2.95 3.08 13.92
CA ILE A 24 1.63 2.44 14.02
C ILE A 24 1.65 1.07 13.33
N THR A 25 2.11 1.00 12.09
CA THR A 25 2.24 -0.24 11.33
C THR A 25 3.09 -1.28 12.07
N SER A 26 4.20 -0.87 12.68
CA SER A 26 5.06 -1.75 13.47
C SER A 26 4.33 -2.32 14.68
N VAL A 27 3.60 -1.48 15.43
CA VAL A 27 2.79 -1.93 16.57
C VAL A 27 1.70 -2.90 16.11
N LEU A 28 1.05 -2.63 14.99
CA LEU A 28 0.04 -3.54 14.42
C LEU A 28 0.65 -4.90 14.04
N PHE A 29 1.84 -4.93 13.43
CA PHE A 29 2.52 -6.18 13.10
C PHE A 29 3.03 -6.93 14.33
N LEU A 30 3.47 -6.22 15.38
CA LEU A 30 3.81 -6.85 16.66
C LEU A 30 2.59 -7.47 17.34
N LYS A 31 1.43 -6.78 17.30
CA LYS A 31 0.19 -7.37 17.78
C LYS A 31 -0.22 -8.58 16.93
N LEU A 32 -0.18 -8.45 15.61
CA LEU A 32 -0.49 -9.53 14.69
C LEU A 32 0.39 -10.75 14.94
N SER A 33 1.70 -10.58 15.14
CA SER A 33 2.62 -11.71 15.34
C SER A 33 2.28 -12.55 16.57
N THR A 34 1.76 -11.92 17.63
CA THR A 34 1.32 -12.65 18.85
C THR A 34 0.08 -13.51 18.64
N SER A 35 -0.82 -13.13 17.73
CA SER A 35 -2.06 -13.88 17.42
C SER A 35 -1.98 -14.68 16.11
N TRP A 36 -0.89 -14.54 15.36
CA TRP A 36 -0.76 -15.12 14.02
C TRP A 36 -0.85 -16.65 14.01
N GLY A 37 -0.34 -17.31 15.07
CA GLY A 37 -0.41 -18.76 15.21
C GLY A 37 -1.85 -19.28 15.16
N ASP A 38 -2.74 -18.66 15.93
CA ASP A 38 -4.15 -19.05 16.01
C ASP A 38 -4.87 -18.76 14.68
N THR A 39 -4.68 -17.57 14.12
CA THR A 39 -5.26 -17.19 12.82
C THR A 39 -4.79 -18.13 11.70
N PHE A 40 -3.51 -18.49 11.68
CA PHE A 40 -2.96 -19.38 10.66
C PHE A 40 -3.43 -20.83 10.85
N SER A 41 -3.64 -21.28 12.08
CA SER A 41 -4.21 -22.60 12.35
C SER A 41 -5.65 -22.72 11.81
N LEU A 42 -6.46 -21.66 11.97
CA LEU A 42 -7.79 -21.56 11.40
C LEU A 42 -7.73 -21.53 9.88
N TRP A 43 -6.84 -20.70 9.31
CA TRP A 43 -6.60 -20.67 7.86
C TRP A 43 -6.31 -22.06 7.31
N LEU A 44 -5.32 -22.75 7.89
CA LEU A 44 -4.89 -24.07 7.43
C LEU A 44 -6.01 -25.12 7.50
N THR A 45 -6.79 -25.09 8.58
CA THR A 45 -7.91 -26.01 8.78
C THR A 45 -8.98 -25.81 7.71
N LEU A 46 -9.36 -24.55 7.45
CA LEU A 46 -10.38 -24.23 6.45
C LEU A 46 -9.85 -24.39 5.03
N GLU A 47 -8.58 -24.10 4.77
CA GLU A 47 -7.92 -24.34 3.49
C GLU A 47 -7.94 -25.82 3.12
N ARG A 48 -7.64 -26.72 4.06
CA ARG A 48 -7.70 -28.17 3.83
C ARG A 48 -9.11 -28.62 3.44
N PHE A 49 -10.12 -28.15 4.16
CA PHE A 49 -11.53 -28.45 3.85
C PHE A 49 -11.92 -27.93 2.46
N VAL A 50 -11.67 -26.65 2.19
CA VAL A 50 -12.03 -26.00 0.92
C VAL A 50 -11.30 -26.66 -0.25
N THR A 51 -10.03 -27.02 -0.08
CA THR A 51 -9.23 -27.68 -1.12
C THR A 51 -9.68 -29.12 -1.36
N ALA A 52 -10.05 -29.87 -0.31
CA ALA A 52 -10.63 -31.20 -0.46
C ALA A 52 -11.96 -31.17 -1.24
N VAL A 53 -12.77 -30.14 -1.00
CA VAL A 53 -14.10 -29.99 -1.61
C VAL A 53 -14.04 -29.41 -3.03
N ASN A 54 -13.17 -28.43 -3.29
CA ASN A 54 -13.15 -27.63 -4.52
C ASN A 54 -11.91 -27.87 -5.41
N GLY A 55 -10.92 -28.65 -4.97
CA GLY A 55 -9.65 -28.87 -5.66
C GLY A 55 -8.59 -27.80 -5.32
N HIS A 56 -7.39 -27.93 -5.88
CA HIS A 56 -6.23 -27.07 -5.55
C HIS A 56 -6.17 -25.78 -6.36
N PRO A 57 -5.66 -24.66 -5.80
CA PRO A 57 -5.57 -23.40 -6.52
C PRO A 57 -4.30 -23.41 -7.38
N ALA A 58 -4.47 -23.50 -8.70
CA ALA A 58 -3.34 -23.55 -9.62
C ALA A 58 -2.50 -22.27 -9.54
N ARG A 59 -1.17 -22.43 -9.41
CA ARG A 59 -0.16 -21.35 -9.50
C ARG A 59 -0.25 -20.24 -8.44
N LEU A 60 -1.06 -20.38 -7.39
CA LEU A 60 -1.20 -19.36 -6.34
C LEU A 60 0.14 -19.00 -5.69
N VAL A 61 0.88 -20.01 -5.24
CA VAL A 61 2.19 -19.84 -4.59
C VAL A 61 3.19 -19.13 -5.52
N SER A 62 3.22 -19.53 -6.79
CA SER A 62 4.11 -18.90 -7.78
C SER A 62 3.76 -17.42 -7.97
N ARG A 63 2.47 -17.08 -8.09
CA ARG A 63 2.01 -15.68 -8.21
C ARG A 63 2.35 -14.86 -6.96
N MET A 64 2.18 -15.42 -5.77
CA MET A 64 2.54 -14.76 -4.50
C MET A 64 4.05 -14.50 -4.39
N LYS A 65 4.88 -15.47 -4.79
CA LYS A 65 6.34 -15.31 -4.82
C LYS A 65 6.76 -14.22 -5.81
N VAL A 66 6.23 -14.24 -7.03
CA VAL A 66 6.50 -13.22 -8.04
C VAL A 66 6.09 -11.83 -7.53
N MET A 67 4.90 -11.70 -6.94
CA MET A 67 4.43 -10.44 -6.37
C MET A 67 5.37 -9.92 -5.27
N THR A 68 5.78 -10.80 -4.35
CA THR A 68 6.72 -10.49 -3.27
C THR A 68 8.04 -9.97 -3.81
N VAL A 69 8.65 -10.71 -4.75
CA VAL A 69 9.93 -10.35 -5.34
C VAL A 69 9.83 -9.01 -6.08
N VAL A 70 8.81 -8.83 -6.93
CA VAL A 70 8.63 -7.61 -7.71
C VAL A 70 8.42 -6.39 -6.80
N VAL A 71 7.52 -6.47 -5.81
CA VAL A 71 7.24 -5.34 -4.91
C VAL A 71 8.47 -4.94 -4.11
N LEU A 72 9.20 -5.90 -3.53
CA LEU A 72 10.39 -5.62 -2.72
C LEU A 72 11.58 -5.14 -3.54
N LEU A 73 11.78 -5.66 -4.76
CA LEU A 73 12.83 -5.18 -5.67
C LEU A 73 12.57 -3.75 -6.11
N LEU A 74 11.32 -3.41 -6.47
CA LEU A 74 10.96 -2.05 -6.86
C LEU A 74 11.06 -1.08 -5.67
N ALA A 75 10.72 -1.52 -4.46
CA ALA A 75 10.94 -0.73 -3.24
C ALA A 75 12.42 -0.44 -2.99
N ALA A 76 13.28 -1.46 -3.14
CA ALA A 76 14.72 -1.31 -3.00
C ALA A 76 15.30 -0.37 -4.08
N LEU A 77 14.81 -0.47 -5.31
CA LEU A 77 15.20 0.42 -6.41
C LEU A 77 14.77 1.87 -6.14
N GLU A 78 13.52 2.09 -5.70
CA GLU A 78 13.02 3.42 -5.34
C GLU A 78 13.90 4.06 -4.25
N HIS A 79 14.18 3.29 -3.19
CA HIS A 79 14.99 3.77 -2.07
C HIS A 79 16.44 4.09 -2.51
N THR A 80 17.03 3.22 -3.34
CA THR A 80 18.38 3.42 -3.88
C THR A 80 18.44 4.68 -4.75
N LEU A 81 17.44 4.91 -5.60
CA LEU A 81 17.33 6.14 -6.39
C LEU A 81 17.13 7.38 -5.50
N SER A 82 16.39 7.27 -4.40
CA SER A 82 16.25 8.35 -3.40
C SER A 82 17.59 8.71 -2.75
N ILE A 83 18.42 7.71 -2.44
CA ILE A 83 19.76 7.93 -1.91
C ILE A 83 20.66 8.55 -2.99
N ALA A 84 20.67 7.99 -4.20
CA ALA A 84 21.50 8.47 -5.31
C ALA A 84 21.18 9.93 -5.68
N THR A 85 19.90 10.30 -5.73
CA THR A 85 19.48 11.69 -5.96
C THR A 85 19.92 12.63 -4.84
N SER A 86 19.77 12.19 -3.58
CA SER A 86 20.23 12.95 -2.42
C SER A 86 21.76 13.15 -2.45
N LEU A 87 22.53 12.11 -2.76
CA LEU A 87 23.98 12.19 -2.94
C LEU A 87 24.37 13.13 -4.09
N SER A 88 23.69 13.03 -5.24
CA SER A 88 23.94 13.91 -6.39
C SER A 88 23.67 15.40 -6.07
N SER A 89 22.76 15.66 -5.14
CA SER A 89 22.43 17.03 -4.74
C SER A 89 23.46 17.65 -3.80
N VAL A 90 24.16 16.84 -3.01
CA VAL A 90 25.20 17.30 -2.06
C VAL A 90 26.60 17.25 -2.66
N SER A 91 26.86 16.41 -3.66
CA SER A 91 28.19 16.30 -4.28
C SER A 91 28.70 17.64 -4.81
N VAL A 92 27.82 18.49 -5.33
CA VAL A 92 28.17 19.85 -5.80
C VAL A 92 28.94 20.67 -4.75
N CYS A 93 28.65 20.47 -3.46
CA CYS A 93 29.33 21.18 -2.37
C CYS A 93 30.45 20.37 -1.69
N TYR A 94 30.36 19.03 -1.70
CA TYR A 94 31.16 18.17 -0.81
C TYR A 94 32.14 17.23 -1.52
N ASP A 95 32.10 17.11 -2.85
CA ASP A 95 32.89 16.13 -3.62
C ASP A 95 34.41 16.30 -3.44
N ARG A 96 34.88 17.54 -3.25
CA ARG A 96 36.31 17.85 -3.04
C ARG A 96 36.89 17.32 -1.74
N GLY A 97 36.06 17.00 -0.74
CA GLY A 97 36.50 16.49 0.57
C GLY A 97 36.60 14.97 0.66
N GLY A 98 36.38 14.24 -0.45
CA GLY A 98 36.38 12.79 -0.48
C GLY A 98 35.15 12.14 0.18
N LEU A 99 35.15 10.81 0.24
CA LEU A 99 34.00 10.01 0.69
C LEU A 99 33.49 10.35 2.09
N PRO A 100 34.34 10.57 3.13
CA PRO A 100 33.85 10.88 4.48
C PRO A 100 33.05 12.19 4.53
N LEU A 101 33.53 13.23 3.84
CA LEU A 101 32.86 14.53 3.81
C LEU A 101 31.58 14.47 2.98
N LEU A 102 31.55 13.69 1.89
CA LEU A 102 30.34 13.46 1.11
C LEU A 102 29.25 12.75 1.95
N VAL A 103 29.63 11.76 2.76
CA VAL A 103 28.70 11.06 3.67
C VAL A 103 28.19 11.99 4.78
N GLU A 104 29.07 12.82 5.35
CA GLU A 104 28.66 13.86 6.31
C GLU A 104 27.68 14.84 5.68
N GLY A 105 27.99 15.35 4.48
CA GLY A 105 27.12 16.24 3.72
C GLY A 105 25.75 15.61 3.42
N TYR A 106 25.72 14.32 3.06
CA TYR A 106 24.47 13.57 2.90
C TYR A 106 23.64 13.53 4.19
N PHE A 107 24.24 13.14 5.32
CA PHE A 107 23.52 13.03 6.59
C PHE A 107 23.05 14.40 7.11
N MET A 108 23.90 15.41 7.02
CA MET A 108 23.57 16.78 7.41
C MET A 108 22.45 17.37 6.55
N ALA A 109 22.47 17.13 5.23
CA ALA A 109 21.42 17.60 4.34
C ALA A 109 20.10 16.84 4.55
N LYS A 110 20.15 15.50 4.60
CA LYS A 110 18.97 14.63 4.72
C LYS A 110 18.27 14.81 6.08
N TYR A 111 19.05 14.90 7.16
CA TYR A 111 18.55 14.99 8.54
C TYR A 111 18.79 16.36 9.16
N ARG A 112 18.83 17.42 8.33
CA ARG A 112 19.12 18.80 8.76
C ARG A 112 18.36 19.21 10.01
N LYS A 113 17.05 18.95 10.05
CA LYS A 113 16.20 19.31 11.21
C LYS A 113 16.65 18.61 12.50
N THR A 114 17.04 17.34 12.40
CA THR A 114 17.55 16.59 13.56
C THR A 114 18.90 17.14 14.00
N PHE A 115 19.84 17.33 13.07
CA PHE A 115 21.19 17.82 13.39
C PHE A 115 21.27 19.31 13.73
N THR A 116 20.19 20.09 13.54
CA THR A 116 20.08 21.43 14.13
C THR A 116 19.77 21.41 15.63
N ILE A 117 19.30 20.28 16.17
CA ILE A 117 18.94 20.11 17.58
C ILE A 117 20.01 19.30 18.31
N ILE A 118 20.52 18.25 17.67
CA ILE A 118 21.58 17.39 18.22
C ILE A 118 22.86 17.54 17.41
N SER A 119 24.02 17.46 18.07
CA SER A 119 25.30 17.49 17.36
C SER A 119 25.45 16.32 16.40
N TYR A 120 26.07 16.57 15.24
CA TYR A 120 26.40 15.51 14.31
C TYR A 120 27.46 14.57 14.88
N SER A 121 27.25 13.28 14.63
CA SER A 121 28.26 12.24 14.77
C SER A 121 27.90 11.11 13.81
N LEU A 122 28.91 10.44 13.28
CA LEU A 122 28.73 9.43 12.23
C LEU A 122 27.73 8.34 12.64
N TRP A 123 27.81 7.83 13.88
CA TRP A 123 26.91 6.78 14.36
C TRP A 123 25.44 7.23 14.41
N ARG A 124 25.17 8.50 14.73
CA ARG A 124 23.80 9.05 14.71
C ARG A 124 23.26 9.11 13.28
N GLY A 125 24.11 9.49 12.32
CA GLY A 125 23.77 9.46 10.91
C GLY A 125 23.44 8.04 10.42
N ILE A 126 24.28 7.07 10.78
CA ILE A 126 24.07 5.65 10.47
C ILE A 126 22.77 5.13 11.10
N LEU A 127 22.48 5.48 12.35
CA LEU A 127 21.25 5.07 13.03
C LEU A 127 20.00 5.63 12.32
N LEU A 128 19.99 6.92 11.99
CA LEU A 128 18.88 7.55 11.27
C LEU A 128 18.70 6.97 9.87
N PHE A 129 19.80 6.62 9.21
CA PHE A 129 19.78 5.92 7.93
C PHE A 129 19.16 4.52 8.05
N ALA A 130 19.60 3.73 9.03
CA ALA A 130 19.03 2.41 9.30
C ALA A 130 17.53 2.48 9.60
N LEU A 131 17.10 3.43 10.45
CA LEU A 131 15.68 3.65 10.74
C LEU A 131 14.89 4.03 9.47
N GLN A 132 15.42 4.91 8.64
CA GLN A 132 14.79 5.29 7.38
C GLN A 132 14.62 4.10 6.43
N VAL A 133 15.65 3.25 6.30
CA VAL A 133 15.61 2.03 5.49
C VAL A 133 14.53 1.09 6.03
N ILE A 134 14.58 0.77 7.33
CA ILE A 134 13.61 -0.10 8.01
C ILE A 134 12.19 0.42 7.80
N THR A 135 11.96 1.71 8.03
CA THR A 135 10.65 2.33 7.82
C THR A 135 10.17 2.22 6.38
N THR A 136 11.05 2.42 5.41
CA THR A 136 10.71 2.27 3.99
C THR A 136 10.24 0.85 3.69
N PHE A 137 10.93 -0.16 4.20
CA PHE A 137 10.54 -1.56 4.01
C PHE A 137 9.28 -1.94 4.80
N ILE A 138 9.05 -1.40 6.00
CA ILE A 138 7.82 -1.61 6.76
C ILE A 138 6.60 -1.13 5.98
N TRP A 139 6.67 0.05 5.35
CA TRP A 139 5.56 0.57 4.55
C TRP A 139 5.26 -0.32 3.35
N ASN A 140 6.29 -0.71 2.59
CA ASN A 140 6.15 -1.61 1.45
C ASN A 140 5.65 -3.01 1.85
N PHE A 141 6.13 -3.52 2.98
CA PHE A 141 5.73 -4.80 3.52
C PHE A 141 4.27 -4.80 3.98
N ALA A 142 3.78 -3.70 4.57
CA ALA A 142 2.38 -3.58 4.96
C ALA A 142 1.44 -3.75 3.76
N ASP A 143 1.74 -3.06 2.67
CA ASP A 143 0.96 -3.15 1.44
C ASP A 143 1.05 -4.56 0.82
N LEU A 144 2.27 -5.11 0.76
CA LEU A 144 2.50 -6.46 0.27
C LEU A 144 1.76 -7.52 1.10
N PHE A 145 1.75 -7.38 2.41
CA PHE A 145 1.06 -8.30 3.31
C PHE A 145 -0.45 -8.33 3.01
N VAL A 146 -1.08 -7.16 2.89
CA VAL A 146 -2.50 -7.07 2.49
C VAL A 146 -2.74 -7.67 1.11
N ILE A 147 -1.85 -7.40 0.13
CA ILE A 147 -1.91 -8.00 -1.20
C ILE A 147 -1.92 -9.53 -1.12
N LEU A 148 -0.99 -10.13 -0.37
CA LEU A 148 -0.83 -11.58 -0.29
C LEU A 148 -2.02 -12.24 0.41
N VAL A 149 -2.48 -11.68 1.53
CA VAL A 149 -3.68 -12.18 2.23
C VAL A 149 -4.90 -12.15 1.31
N SER A 150 -5.09 -11.02 0.60
CA SER A 150 -6.20 -10.86 -0.35
C SER A 150 -6.11 -11.86 -1.51
N MET A 151 -4.91 -12.07 -2.05
CA MET A 151 -4.67 -13.06 -3.11
C MET A 151 -5.05 -14.47 -2.66
N GLY A 152 -4.72 -14.85 -1.42
CA GLY A 152 -5.08 -16.14 -0.84
C GLY A 152 -6.58 -16.32 -0.70
N LEU A 153 -7.26 -15.37 -0.07
CA LEU A 153 -8.71 -15.40 0.13
C LEU A 153 -9.46 -15.46 -1.21
N ALA A 154 -9.11 -14.57 -2.16
CA ALA A 154 -9.71 -14.54 -3.48
C ALA A 154 -9.42 -15.83 -4.29
N ALA A 155 -8.26 -16.47 -4.09
CA ALA A 155 -7.98 -17.77 -4.72
C ALA A 155 -8.91 -18.87 -4.21
N HIS A 156 -9.23 -18.89 -2.91
CA HIS A 156 -10.14 -19.88 -2.37
C HIS A 156 -11.58 -19.68 -2.83
N PHE A 157 -12.07 -18.44 -2.91
CA PHE A 157 -13.36 -18.17 -3.53
C PHE A 157 -13.38 -18.56 -5.02
N ARG A 158 -12.28 -18.35 -5.75
CA ARG A 158 -12.17 -18.82 -7.15
C ARG A 158 -12.29 -20.34 -7.28
N GLN A 159 -11.74 -21.13 -6.35
CA GLN A 159 -11.92 -22.58 -6.34
C GLN A 159 -13.41 -22.96 -6.21
N LEU A 160 -14.10 -22.34 -5.24
CA LEU A 160 -15.54 -22.51 -5.06
C LEU A 160 -16.32 -22.13 -6.31
N ASN A 161 -16.02 -20.97 -6.89
CA ASN A 161 -16.68 -20.47 -8.10
C ASN A 161 -16.45 -21.37 -9.31
N ALA A 162 -15.26 -21.95 -9.47
CA ALA A 162 -14.97 -22.90 -10.52
C ALA A 162 -15.84 -24.16 -10.39
N ALA A 163 -15.96 -24.71 -9.17
CA ALA A 163 -16.81 -25.87 -8.92
C ALA A 163 -18.30 -25.57 -9.12
N LEU A 164 -18.78 -24.40 -8.69
CA LEU A 164 -20.16 -23.96 -8.92
C LEU A 164 -20.46 -23.74 -10.41
N SER A 165 -19.53 -23.12 -11.15
CA SER A 165 -19.69 -22.88 -12.58
C SER A 165 -19.85 -24.19 -13.37
N GLN A 166 -19.17 -25.26 -12.97
CA GLN A 166 -19.33 -26.59 -13.58
C GLN A 166 -20.71 -27.24 -13.33
N ALA A 167 -21.43 -26.78 -12.30
CA ALA A 167 -22.77 -27.24 -11.96
C ALA A 167 -23.89 -26.36 -12.54
N ARG A 168 -23.55 -25.24 -13.18
CA ARG A 168 -24.51 -24.30 -13.78
C ARG A 168 -25.41 -25.01 -14.78
N GLY A 169 -26.73 -24.87 -14.62
CA GLY A 169 -27.74 -25.47 -15.51
C GLY A 169 -27.85 -27.00 -15.42
N LYS A 170 -27.11 -27.67 -14.52
CA LYS A 170 -27.16 -29.12 -14.34
C LYS A 170 -27.99 -29.48 -13.11
N ILE A 171 -28.69 -30.61 -13.18
CA ILE A 171 -29.40 -31.16 -12.02
C ILE A 171 -28.35 -31.74 -11.07
N ARG A 172 -28.36 -31.28 -9.81
CA ARG A 172 -27.47 -31.76 -8.74
C ARG A 172 -28.32 -32.14 -7.52
N HIS A 173 -27.84 -33.10 -6.74
CA HIS A 173 -28.49 -33.50 -5.50
C HIS A 173 -28.30 -32.44 -4.40
N GLU A 174 -29.17 -32.43 -3.38
CA GLU A 174 -29.12 -31.47 -2.27
C GLU A 174 -27.75 -31.44 -1.58
N GLY A 175 -27.13 -32.61 -1.36
CA GLY A 175 -25.81 -32.73 -0.73
C GLY A 175 -24.73 -31.89 -1.41
N PHE A 176 -24.73 -31.80 -2.76
CA PHE A 176 -23.81 -30.92 -3.48
C PHE A 176 -23.97 -29.46 -3.05
N TRP A 177 -25.20 -28.95 -3.02
CA TRP A 177 -25.48 -27.57 -2.65
C TRP A 177 -25.17 -27.29 -1.18
N ARG A 178 -25.45 -28.25 -0.29
CA ARG A 178 -25.08 -28.19 1.12
C ARG A 178 -23.57 -28.02 1.30
N THR A 179 -22.78 -28.90 0.69
CA THR A 179 -21.31 -28.88 0.80
C THR A 179 -20.72 -27.59 0.21
N ARG A 180 -21.28 -27.06 -0.89
CA ARG A 180 -20.82 -25.78 -1.47
C ARG A 180 -21.18 -24.58 -0.58
N ARG A 181 -22.36 -24.58 0.04
CA ARG A 181 -22.75 -23.55 1.02
C ARG A 181 -21.87 -23.60 2.26
N GLU A 182 -21.56 -24.78 2.78
CA GLU A 182 -20.63 -24.96 3.91
C GLU A 182 -19.22 -24.46 3.56
N SER A 183 -18.74 -24.75 2.35
CA SER A 183 -17.47 -24.19 1.85
C SER A 183 -17.52 -22.67 1.73
N TYR A 184 -18.62 -22.08 1.27
CA TYR A 184 -18.77 -20.63 1.25
C TYR A 184 -18.76 -20.03 2.65
N ASN A 185 -19.51 -20.63 3.57
CA ASN A 185 -19.59 -20.17 4.95
C ASN A 185 -18.23 -20.24 5.65
N ALA A 186 -17.47 -21.31 5.44
CA ALA A 186 -16.09 -21.44 5.91
C ALA A 186 -15.22 -20.28 5.40
N LEU A 187 -15.29 -19.94 4.11
CA LEU A 187 -14.53 -18.83 3.55
C LEU A 187 -14.98 -17.46 4.07
N ALA A 188 -16.28 -17.28 4.29
CA ALA A 188 -16.81 -16.06 4.89
C ALA A 188 -16.33 -15.88 6.34
N VAL A 189 -16.36 -16.96 7.14
CA VAL A 189 -15.83 -16.96 8.52
C VAL A 189 -14.33 -16.66 8.52
N LEU A 190 -13.55 -17.32 7.66
CA LEU A 190 -12.12 -17.08 7.53
C LEU A 190 -11.81 -15.62 7.17
N THR A 191 -12.54 -15.08 6.19
CA THR A 191 -12.35 -13.68 5.74
C THR A 191 -12.57 -12.70 6.88
N ARG A 192 -13.63 -12.88 7.69
CA ARG A 192 -13.89 -12.02 8.86
C ARG A 192 -12.83 -12.18 9.95
N ALA A 193 -12.50 -13.40 10.32
CA ALA A 193 -11.49 -13.69 11.35
C ALA A 193 -10.12 -13.06 11.00
N ILE A 194 -9.79 -12.97 9.71
CA ILE A 194 -8.57 -12.31 9.25
C ILE A 194 -8.73 -10.79 9.23
N ASN A 195 -9.89 -10.30 8.77
CA ASN A 195 -10.19 -8.88 8.75
C ASN A 195 -10.10 -8.24 10.14
N ASP A 196 -10.39 -8.97 11.22
CA ASP A 196 -10.23 -8.48 12.59
C ASP A 196 -8.79 -8.03 12.91
N TYR A 197 -7.79 -8.66 12.29
CA TYR A 197 -6.37 -8.32 12.48
C TYR A 197 -5.79 -7.49 11.32
N VAL A 198 -6.22 -7.77 10.09
CA VAL A 198 -5.73 -7.13 8.87
C VAL A 198 -6.41 -5.79 8.62
N GLY A 199 -7.62 -5.56 9.14
CA GLY A 199 -8.40 -4.35 8.94
C GLY A 199 -7.70 -3.06 9.38
N PRO A 200 -7.06 -3.01 10.56
CA PRO A 200 -6.22 -1.87 10.94
C PRO A 200 -5.03 -1.63 10.01
N VAL A 201 -4.42 -2.70 9.48
CA VAL A 201 -3.32 -2.62 8.51
C VAL A 201 -3.83 -2.08 7.16
N VAL A 202 -5.01 -2.52 6.72
CA VAL A 202 -5.71 -1.97 5.55
C VAL A 202 -5.95 -0.48 5.77
N LEU A 203 -6.52 -0.07 6.90
CA LEU A 203 -6.81 1.33 7.17
C LEU A 203 -5.56 2.22 7.08
N ILE A 204 -4.47 1.85 7.77
CA ILE A 204 -3.24 2.65 7.77
C ILE A 204 -2.55 2.64 6.39
N SER A 205 -2.59 1.52 5.68
CA SER A 205 -2.08 1.39 4.32
C SER A 205 -2.83 2.33 3.36
N TYR A 206 -4.16 2.33 3.36
CA TYR A 206 -4.96 3.22 2.52
C TYR A 206 -4.76 4.69 2.88
N ALA A 207 -4.77 5.02 4.17
CA ALA A 207 -4.58 6.40 4.62
C ALA A 207 -3.19 6.94 4.21
N SER A 208 -2.14 6.15 4.41
CA SER A 208 -0.77 6.54 4.04
C SER A 208 -0.60 6.63 2.53
N ASN A 209 -1.06 5.63 1.77
CA ASN A 209 -0.97 5.64 0.30
C ASN A 209 -1.76 6.80 -0.31
N LEU A 210 -2.96 7.11 0.22
CA LEU A 210 -3.73 8.27 -0.19
C LEU A 210 -2.97 9.57 0.08
N TYR A 211 -2.46 9.76 1.30
CA TYR A 211 -1.68 10.94 1.66
C TYR A 211 -0.48 11.14 0.75
N PHE A 212 0.36 10.12 0.56
CA PHE A 212 1.57 10.23 -0.25
C PHE A 212 1.26 10.37 -1.74
N THR A 213 0.21 9.72 -2.24
CA THR A 213 -0.20 9.85 -3.65
C THR A 213 -0.68 11.28 -3.92
N CYS A 214 -1.57 11.82 -3.09
CA CYS A 214 -2.04 13.20 -3.21
C CYS A 214 -0.88 14.21 -3.11
N LEU A 215 0.04 13.99 -2.16
CA LEU A 215 1.23 14.81 -1.98
C LEU A 215 2.13 14.81 -3.22
N GLN A 216 2.48 13.63 -3.73
CA GLN A 216 3.38 13.54 -4.89
C GLN A 216 2.72 14.08 -6.16
N LEU A 217 1.41 13.88 -6.35
CA LEU A 217 0.66 14.47 -7.46
C LEU A 217 0.63 16.00 -7.38
N LEU A 218 0.44 16.58 -6.18
CA LEU A 218 0.52 18.03 -6.00
C LEU A 218 1.93 18.57 -6.30
N ILE A 219 2.97 17.83 -5.93
CA ILE A 219 4.34 18.23 -6.24
C ILE A 219 4.60 18.15 -7.75
N VAL A 220 4.08 17.15 -8.46
CA VAL A 220 4.17 17.08 -9.94
C VAL A 220 3.56 18.31 -10.59
N THR A 221 2.35 18.70 -10.18
CA THR A 221 1.62 19.80 -10.85
C THR A 221 2.29 21.15 -10.64
N LYS A 222 2.87 21.39 -9.46
CA LYS A 222 3.53 22.67 -9.13
C LYS A 222 4.98 22.75 -9.59
N ARG A 223 5.56 21.65 -10.06
CA ARG A 223 6.99 21.56 -10.35
C ARG A 223 7.29 21.93 -11.80
N LYS A 224 8.23 22.86 -11.99
CA LYS A 224 8.96 23.01 -13.25
C LYS A 224 10.07 21.95 -13.32
N SER A 225 10.16 21.25 -14.45
CA SER A 225 11.19 20.22 -14.68
C SER A 225 12.59 20.78 -14.41
N THR A 226 13.38 20.08 -13.60
CA THR A 226 14.75 20.49 -13.26
C THR A 226 15.74 19.98 -14.31
N THR A 227 16.90 20.62 -14.46
CA THR A 227 17.98 20.16 -15.37
C THR A 227 18.61 18.84 -14.93
N ASN A 228 18.47 18.44 -13.67
CA ASN A 228 18.95 17.16 -13.15
C ASN A 228 18.04 16.01 -13.60
N SER A 229 18.46 15.28 -14.65
CA SER A 229 17.74 14.13 -15.21
C SER A 229 17.52 13.00 -14.20
N LEU A 230 18.52 12.70 -13.36
CA LEU A 230 18.44 11.64 -12.35
C LEU A 230 17.38 11.97 -11.28
N TYR A 231 17.30 13.23 -10.87
CA TYR A 231 16.24 13.70 -9.98
C TYR A 231 14.86 13.47 -10.60
N ASN A 232 14.65 13.89 -11.86
CA ASN A 232 13.36 13.77 -12.52
C ASN A 232 12.96 12.29 -12.65
N PHE A 233 13.88 11.44 -13.09
CA PHE A 233 13.64 10.01 -13.21
C PHE A 233 13.22 9.36 -11.88
N TYR A 234 13.96 9.62 -10.80
CA TYR A 234 13.60 9.16 -9.46
C TYR A 234 12.19 9.58 -9.07
N PHE A 235 11.86 10.86 -9.25
CA PHE A 235 10.59 11.39 -8.83
C PHE A 235 9.42 10.76 -9.59
N PHE A 236 9.50 10.65 -10.91
CA PHE A 236 8.48 9.97 -11.71
C PHE A 236 8.40 8.46 -11.39
N PHE A 237 9.53 7.80 -11.18
CA PHE A 237 9.56 6.40 -10.78
C PHE A 237 8.88 6.19 -9.41
N SER A 238 9.20 7.01 -8.40
CA SER A 238 8.60 6.95 -7.07
C SER A 238 7.07 7.13 -7.12
N LEU A 239 6.60 8.10 -7.92
CA LEU A 239 5.17 8.32 -8.13
C LEU A 239 4.48 7.16 -8.82
N LEU A 240 5.04 6.71 -9.94
CA LEU A 240 4.45 5.60 -10.69
C LEU A 240 4.41 4.34 -9.82
N TYR A 241 5.50 4.05 -9.11
CA TYR A 241 5.58 2.92 -8.19
C TYR A 241 4.49 3.00 -7.11
N LEU A 242 4.33 4.15 -6.45
CA LEU A 242 3.32 4.35 -5.43
C LEU A 242 1.89 4.16 -5.97
N ILE A 243 1.57 4.76 -7.12
CA ILE A 243 0.26 4.63 -7.77
C ILE A 243 -0.01 3.17 -8.13
N VAL A 244 0.93 2.53 -8.83
CA VAL A 244 0.79 1.13 -9.26
C VAL A 244 0.63 0.21 -8.06
N ARG A 245 1.43 0.38 -7.01
CA ARG A 245 1.32 -0.40 -5.76
C ARG A 245 -0.05 -0.21 -5.11
N THR A 246 -0.53 1.03 -5.02
CA THR A 246 -1.86 1.38 -4.47
C THR A 246 -3.00 0.79 -5.30
N VAL A 247 -2.86 0.74 -6.63
CA VAL A 247 -3.84 0.07 -7.50
C VAL A 247 -3.79 -1.45 -7.29
N ILE A 248 -2.61 -2.06 -7.18
CA ILE A 248 -2.47 -3.51 -6.98
C ILE A 248 -3.11 -3.96 -5.67
N ILE A 249 -2.79 -3.32 -4.53
CA ILE A 249 -3.42 -3.64 -3.23
C ILE A 249 -4.94 -3.52 -3.32
N SER A 250 -5.42 -2.49 -4.00
CA SER A 250 -6.84 -2.23 -4.20
C SER A 250 -7.55 -3.26 -5.05
N LEU A 251 -6.95 -3.68 -6.14
CA LEU A 251 -7.51 -4.71 -6.99
C LEU A 251 -7.52 -6.06 -6.29
N GLN A 252 -6.44 -6.44 -5.60
CA GLN A 252 -6.38 -7.72 -4.89
C GLN A 252 -7.37 -7.78 -3.72
N ALA A 253 -7.46 -6.74 -2.91
CA ALA A 253 -8.41 -6.69 -1.81
C ALA A 253 -9.87 -6.67 -2.32
N ALA A 254 -10.16 -5.93 -3.40
CA ALA A 254 -11.50 -5.90 -3.99
C ALA A 254 -11.88 -7.24 -4.67
N ASP A 255 -10.91 -8.01 -5.16
CA ASP A 255 -11.18 -9.33 -5.73
C ASP A 255 -11.77 -10.29 -4.69
N VAL A 256 -11.48 -10.13 -3.39
CA VAL A 256 -12.12 -10.94 -2.33
C VAL A 256 -13.64 -10.74 -2.34
N TYR A 257 -14.10 -9.48 -2.37
CA TYR A 257 -15.51 -9.14 -2.45
C TYR A 257 -16.15 -9.60 -3.78
N LEU A 258 -15.45 -9.42 -4.89
CA LEU A 258 -16.00 -9.80 -6.19
C LEU A 258 -16.17 -11.30 -6.33
N GLU A 259 -15.16 -12.07 -5.90
CA GLU A 259 -15.22 -13.52 -5.94
C GLU A 259 -16.27 -14.08 -4.95
N SER A 260 -16.50 -13.43 -3.81
CA SER A 260 -17.56 -13.85 -2.87
C SER A 260 -18.98 -13.64 -3.42
N GLN A 261 -19.15 -12.77 -4.44
CA GLN A 261 -20.45 -12.49 -5.06
C GLN A 261 -20.76 -13.33 -6.32
N LYS A 262 -19.76 -13.98 -6.92
CA LYS A 262 -19.94 -14.81 -8.12
C LYS A 262 -20.83 -16.06 -7.97
N PRO A 263 -21.04 -16.66 -6.79
CA PRO A 263 -22.03 -17.74 -6.65
C PRO A 263 -23.45 -17.31 -7.04
N ARG A 264 -23.81 -16.03 -6.85
CA ARG A 264 -25.16 -15.49 -7.06
C ARG A 264 -25.76 -15.84 -8.43
N PRO A 265 -25.16 -15.47 -9.59
CA PRO A 265 -25.72 -15.80 -10.90
C PRO A 265 -25.82 -17.31 -11.16
N VAL A 266 -24.95 -18.12 -10.56
CA VAL A 266 -25.04 -19.59 -10.69
C VAL A 266 -26.28 -20.11 -9.95
N LEU A 267 -26.50 -19.64 -8.73
CA LEU A 267 -27.63 -20.04 -7.89
C LEU A 267 -28.99 -19.64 -8.50
N PHE A 268 -29.07 -18.48 -9.18
CA PHE A 268 -30.26 -18.09 -9.94
C PHE A 268 -30.51 -18.95 -11.19
N SER A 269 -29.52 -19.69 -11.67
CA SER A 269 -29.63 -20.55 -12.86
C SER A 269 -29.83 -22.04 -12.53
N VAL A 270 -30.15 -22.36 -11.27
CA VAL A 270 -30.43 -23.74 -10.85
C VAL A 270 -31.80 -24.17 -11.39
N PRO A 271 -31.88 -25.30 -12.13
CA PRO A 271 -33.15 -25.82 -12.63
C PRO A 271 -34.13 -26.14 -11.49
N SER A 272 -35.45 -25.97 -11.71
CA SER A 272 -36.50 -26.25 -10.71
C SER A 272 -36.39 -27.63 -10.03
N PRO A 273 -36.07 -28.74 -10.75
CA PRO A 273 -35.91 -30.05 -10.11
C PRO A 273 -34.74 -30.14 -9.11
N SER A 274 -33.74 -29.26 -9.25
CA SER A 274 -32.55 -29.20 -8.38
C SER A 274 -32.66 -28.08 -7.33
N PHE A 275 -33.70 -27.25 -7.39
CA PHE A 275 -33.89 -26.11 -6.50
C PHE A 275 -34.42 -26.61 -5.15
N CYS A 276 -33.52 -26.72 -4.17
CA CYS A 276 -33.80 -27.24 -2.83
C CYS A 276 -33.58 -26.17 -1.75
N ARG A 277 -33.91 -26.49 -0.49
CA ARG A 277 -33.73 -25.59 0.66
C ARG A 277 -32.30 -25.07 0.79
N GLU A 278 -31.30 -25.88 0.45
CA GLU A 278 -29.90 -25.48 0.51
C GLU A 278 -29.55 -24.41 -0.53
N VAL A 279 -30.13 -24.46 -1.73
CA VAL A 279 -29.98 -23.41 -2.75
C VAL A 279 -30.60 -22.11 -2.26
N GLN A 280 -31.80 -22.16 -1.66
CA GLN A 280 -32.47 -20.98 -1.09
C GLN A 280 -31.64 -20.34 0.04
N ARG A 281 -31.13 -21.16 0.98
CA ARG A 281 -30.25 -20.69 2.06
C ARG A 281 -28.96 -20.07 1.52
N PHE A 282 -28.36 -20.70 0.52
CA PHE A 282 -27.13 -20.18 -0.08
C PHE A 282 -27.37 -18.86 -0.80
N LEU A 283 -28.48 -18.75 -1.54
CA LEU A 283 -28.86 -17.52 -2.23
C LEU A 283 -29.16 -16.38 -1.25
N LEU A 284 -29.84 -16.67 -0.13
CA LEU A 284 -30.05 -15.71 0.94
C LEU A 284 -28.71 -15.23 1.51
N GLN A 285 -27.81 -16.16 1.84
CA GLN A 285 -26.50 -15.86 2.40
C GLN A 285 -25.68 -14.97 1.46
N VAL A 286 -25.53 -15.33 0.19
CA VAL A 286 -24.74 -14.54 -0.78
C VAL A 286 -25.33 -13.14 -1.01
N ASN A 287 -26.65 -12.99 -0.94
CA ASN A 287 -27.29 -11.69 -1.14
C ASN A 287 -27.25 -10.77 0.09
N THR A 288 -27.13 -11.33 1.30
CA THR A 288 -27.19 -10.57 2.55
C THR A 288 -25.82 -10.38 3.19
N ASP A 289 -24.89 -11.30 2.94
CA ASP A 289 -23.58 -11.31 3.55
C ASP A 289 -22.59 -10.45 2.76
N ASN A 290 -22.01 -9.44 3.41
CA ASN A 290 -20.95 -8.62 2.84
C ASN A 290 -19.58 -9.19 3.22
N VAL A 291 -19.10 -10.13 2.40
CA VAL A 291 -17.78 -10.75 2.61
C VAL A 291 -16.71 -9.95 1.85
N ALA A 292 -16.07 -9.02 2.55
CA ALA A 292 -15.01 -8.15 2.04
C ALA A 292 -13.93 -7.90 3.10
N LEU A 293 -12.75 -7.46 2.65
CA LEU A 293 -11.80 -6.81 3.55
C LEU A 293 -12.19 -5.34 3.74
N THR A 294 -11.99 -4.83 4.95
CA THR A 294 -12.42 -3.49 5.36
C THR A 294 -11.28 -2.74 6.05
N GLY A 295 -11.32 -1.41 6.00
CA GLY A 295 -10.47 -0.58 6.86
C GLY A 295 -11.16 -0.34 8.20
N CYS A 296 -11.10 -1.30 9.13
CA CYS A 296 -11.80 -1.24 10.43
C CYS A 296 -13.30 -0.91 10.30
N ASP A 297 -13.99 -1.52 9.35
CA ASP A 297 -15.41 -1.25 9.03
C ASP A 297 -15.75 0.20 8.61
N PHE A 298 -14.79 1.13 8.55
CA PHE A 298 -15.02 2.47 8.00
C PHE A 298 -15.36 2.44 6.51
N PHE A 299 -14.74 1.51 5.78
CA PHE A 299 -15.01 1.28 4.36
C PHE A 299 -14.75 -0.18 4.00
N SER A 300 -15.55 -0.72 3.08
CA SER A 300 -15.27 -2.00 2.42
C SER A 300 -14.45 -1.76 1.16
N VAL A 301 -13.38 -2.53 0.99
CA VAL A 301 -12.51 -2.42 -0.19
C VAL A 301 -13.22 -3.04 -1.40
N THR A 302 -13.79 -2.20 -2.25
CA THR A 302 -14.48 -2.59 -3.49
C THR A 302 -13.94 -1.80 -4.68
N ARG A 303 -14.10 -2.31 -5.91
CA ARG A 303 -13.70 -1.56 -7.12
C ARG A 303 -14.42 -0.21 -7.24
N SER A 304 -15.67 -0.14 -6.79
CA SER A 304 -16.43 1.11 -6.79
C SER A 304 -15.82 2.15 -5.86
N PHE A 305 -15.50 1.76 -4.62
CA PHE A 305 -14.84 2.66 -3.67
C PHE A 305 -13.52 3.20 -4.24
N MET A 306 -12.75 2.36 -4.92
CA MET A 306 -11.49 2.78 -5.55
C MET A 306 -11.68 3.77 -6.69
N LEU A 307 -12.67 3.55 -7.55
CA LEU A 307 -13.02 4.48 -8.62
C LEU A 307 -13.48 5.83 -8.05
N THR A 308 -14.25 5.82 -6.95
CA THR A 308 -14.64 7.04 -6.25
C THR A 308 -13.43 7.79 -5.71
N VAL A 309 -12.53 7.11 -4.98
CA VAL A 309 -11.31 7.74 -4.44
C VAL A 309 -10.44 8.31 -5.57
N ALA A 310 -10.17 7.54 -6.62
CA ALA A 310 -9.40 8.02 -7.77
C ALA A 310 -10.06 9.23 -8.46
N GLY A 311 -11.38 9.17 -8.67
CA GLY A 311 -12.16 10.28 -9.22
C GLY A 311 -12.03 11.53 -8.37
N THR A 312 -12.21 11.42 -7.05
CA THR A 312 -12.08 12.57 -6.13
C THR A 312 -10.68 13.18 -6.16
N ILE A 313 -9.62 12.36 -6.16
CA ILE A 313 -8.22 12.83 -6.26
C ILE A 313 -8.04 13.63 -7.56
N ILE A 314 -8.47 13.08 -8.70
CA ILE A 314 -8.35 13.75 -10.00
C ILE A 314 -9.14 15.06 -10.01
N THR A 315 -10.38 15.07 -9.52
CA THR A 315 -11.21 16.27 -9.43
C THR A 315 -10.51 17.37 -8.63
N TYR A 316 -10.00 17.06 -7.43
CA TYR A 316 -9.31 18.06 -6.61
C TYR A 316 -8.01 18.55 -7.25
N ILE A 317 -7.26 17.67 -7.92
CA ILE A 317 -6.04 18.07 -8.62
C ILE A 317 -6.36 19.01 -9.78
N VAL A 318 -7.37 18.70 -10.60
CA VAL A 318 -7.80 19.56 -11.72
C VAL A 318 -8.22 20.93 -11.20
N ILE A 319 -9.02 20.97 -10.12
CA ILE A 319 -9.43 22.21 -9.47
C ILE A 319 -8.21 23.01 -9.00
N LEU A 320 -7.24 22.37 -8.35
CA LEU A 320 -6.03 23.03 -7.87
C LEU A 320 -5.19 23.61 -9.01
N VAL A 321 -5.03 22.89 -10.12
CA VAL A 321 -4.29 23.38 -11.30
C VAL A 321 -4.98 24.58 -11.93
N GLN A 322 -6.32 24.57 -11.99
CA GLN A 322 -7.11 25.68 -12.51
C GLN A 322 -6.98 26.94 -11.64
N PHE A 323 -7.04 26.80 -10.32
CA PHE A 323 -6.86 27.95 -9.41
C PHE A 323 -5.43 28.50 -9.42
N ASP A 324 -4.42 27.64 -9.55
CA ASP A 324 -3.02 28.08 -9.66
C ASP A 324 -2.78 28.84 -10.98
N SER A 325 -3.34 28.36 -12.09
CA SER A 325 -3.28 29.04 -13.40
C SER A 325 -3.98 30.41 -13.40
N ASN A 326 -5.05 30.54 -12.62
CA ASN A 326 -5.76 31.81 -12.46
C ASN A 326 -5.07 32.78 -11.49
N ALA A 327 -4.19 32.27 -10.60
CA ALA A 327 -3.41 33.07 -9.67
C ALA A 327 -2.07 33.56 -10.27
N THR A 328 -1.57 32.93 -11.35
CA THR A 328 -0.34 33.33 -12.07
C THR A 328 -0.49 34.57 -12.96
N GLY A 329 -1.26 35.57 -12.50
CA GLY A 329 -1.20 36.94 -13.01
C GLY A 329 -0.13 37.80 -12.32
N ASP A 330 0.62 37.26 -11.35
CA ASP A 330 1.66 37.98 -10.61
C ASP A 330 2.94 37.12 -10.50
N ASP A 331 3.92 37.46 -11.35
CA ASP A 331 5.23 36.81 -11.42
C ASP A 331 6.05 37.11 -10.16
N THR A 332 5.96 36.23 -9.15
CA THR A 332 6.94 36.20 -8.05
C THR A 332 7.83 34.97 -8.18
N PRO A 333 9.17 35.13 -8.25
CA PRO A 333 10.08 34.02 -8.45
C PRO A 333 10.12 33.14 -7.18
N HIS A 334 9.61 31.91 -7.28
CA HIS A 334 9.79 30.91 -6.26
C HIS A 334 11.28 30.54 -6.13
N PRO A 335 11.81 30.40 -4.89
CA PRO A 335 13.22 30.10 -4.68
C PRO A 335 13.54 28.72 -5.25
N ASN A 336 14.45 28.69 -6.22
CA ASN A 336 15.07 27.46 -6.70
C ASN A 336 15.61 26.68 -5.50
N ARG A 337 15.25 25.39 -5.39
CA ARG A 337 15.90 24.42 -4.50
C ARG A 337 17.29 24.04 -5.04
N THR A 338 18.09 25.02 -5.43
CA THR A 338 19.54 24.85 -5.47
C THR A 338 20.00 24.85 -4.02
N VAL A 339 20.68 23.77 -3.61
CA VAL A 339 21.45 23.79 -2.36
C VAL A 339 22.45 24.92 -2.51
N SER A 340 22.23 26.03 -1.83
CA SER A 340 23.20 27.11 -1.74
C SER A 340 24.25 26.62 -0.75
N CYS A 341 25.44 26.27 -1.24
CA CYS A 341 26.53 25.83 -0.38
C CYS A 341 26.83 26.98 0.60
N THR A 342 26.58 26.79 1.90
CA THR A 342 26.91 27.82 2.89
C THR A 342 28.38 27.66 3.30
N CYS A 343 29.13 28.75 3.52
CA CYS A 343 30.56 28.64 3.91
C CYS A 343 30.76 27.83 5.21
N THR A 344 29.73 27.60 6.02
CA THR A 344 29.74 26.69 7.17
C THR A 344 29.85 25.20 6.81
N ASP A 345 29.48 24.82 5.59
CA ASP A 345 29.52 23.44 5.06
C ASP A 345 30.91 23.05 4.53
N LEU A 346 31.76 24.05 4.22
CA LEU A 346 33.09 23.88 3.66
C LEU A 346 34.15 24.06 4.75
N LYS A 347 34.38 23.02 5.57
CA LYS A 347 35.53 23.01 6.50
C LYS A 347 36.89 22.80 5.81
N ILE A 348 36.95 22.84 4.47
CA ILE A 348 38.17 22.58 3.71
C ILE A 348 38.31 23.68 2.65
N TYR A 349 39.22 24.61 2.95
CA TYR A 349 39.65 25.81 2.23
C TYR A 349 38.78 27.07 2.36
N ASN A 350 39.48 28.16 2.73
CA ASN A 350 39.00 29.53 2.83
C ASN A 350 37.94 29.88 1.78
N CYS A 351 36.74 30.25 2.25
CA CYS A 351 36.13 31.47 1.74
C CYS A 351 37.05 32.64 2.14
#